data_AF-A0A7W0SB52-F1
#
_entry.id   AF-A0A7W0SB52-F1
#
_cell.length_a   1.000
_cell.length_b   1.000
_cell.length_c   1.000
_cell.angle_alpha   90.00
_cell.angle_beta   90.00
_cell.angle_gamma   90.00
#
_symmetry.space_group_name_H-M   'P 1'
#
loop_
_entity.id
_entity.type
_entity.pdbx_description
1 polymer ?
#
loop_
_entity_poly.entity_id
_entity_poly.type
_entity_poly.pdbx_seq_one_letter_code
_entity_poly.pdbx_strand_id
1 'polypeptide(L)' 'MSPALLALLVCPLDHGPLDYSSAKLTCTICGKVYPVEDGIPNMLVEPD' A
#
# COMPACT_ATOMS: atom_id res chain seq x y z
N MET A 1 -2.66 5.25 12.15
CA MET A 1 -3.55 4.89 11.02
C MET A 1 -4.68 4.01 11.56
N SER A 2 -5.94 4.32 11.29
CA SER A 2 -7.06 3.50 11.78
C SER A 2 -7.22 2.24 10.91
N PRO A 3 -7.56 1.06 11.49
CA PRO A 3 -7.74 -0.19 10.74
C PRO A 3 -8.78 -0.10 9.61
N ALA A 4 -9.81 0.73 9.79
CA ALA A 4 -10.89 0.90 8.81
C ALA A 4 -10.42 1.58 7.51
N LEU A 5 -9.37 2.41 7.56
CA LEU A 5 -8.85 3.13 6.40
C LEU A 5 -7.92 2.25 5.55
N LEU A 6 -7.18 1.35 6.21
CA LEU A 6 -6.38 0.30 5.55
C LEU A 6 -7.24 -0.67 4.74
N ALA A 7 -8.46 -0.97 5.19
CA ALA A 7 -9.39 -1.84 4.48
C ALA A 7 -9.91 -1.26 3.14
N LEU A 8 -9.75 0.05 2.91
CA LEU A 8 -10.12 0.71 1.66
C LEU A 8 -8.93 0.80 0.67
N LEU A 9 -7.71 0.56 1.12
CA LEU A 9 -6.51 0.69 0.30
C LEU A 9 -6.22 -0.63 -0.44
N VAL A 10 -6.08 -0.53 -1.75
CA VAL A 10 -5.64 -1.62 -2.64
C VAL A 10 -4.39 -1.19 -3.40
N CYS A 11 -3.65 -2.15 -3.94
CA CYS A 11 -2.48 -1.87 -4.75
C CYS A 11 -2.85 -1.04 -6.00
N PRO A 12 -2.15 0.06 -6.32
CA PRO A 12 -2.46 0.91 -7.47
C PRO A 12 -2.21 0.25 -8.84
N LEU A 13 -1.47 -0.86 -8.91
CA LEU A 13 -1.11 -1.53 -10.17
C LEU A 13 -2.09 -2.64 -10.55
N ASP A 14 -2.50 -3.46 -9.59
CA ASP A 14 -3.27 -4.69 -9.82
C ASP A 14 -4.53 -4.80 -8.95
N HIS A 15 -4.81 -3.77 -8.14
CA HIS A 15 -5.91 -3.72 -7.17
C HIS A 15 -5.90 -4.88 -6.15
N GLY A 16 -4.75 -5.54 -5.96
CA GLY A 16 -4.58 -6.60 -4.99
C GLY A 16 -4.62 -6.11 -3.53
N PRO A 17 -4.89 -7.01 -2.57
CA PRO A 17 -4.85 -6.68 -1.15
C PRO A 17 -3.43 -6.29 -0.70
N LEU A 18 -3.39 -5.40 0.29
CA LEU A 18 -2.16 -4.88 0.89
C LEU A 18 -2.03 -5.39 2.33
N ASP A 19 -0.85 -5.90 2.68
CA ASP A 19 -0.46 -6.17 4.06
C ASP A 19 0.31 -4.98 4.63
N TYR A 20 -0.04 -4.53 5.84
CA TYR A 20 0.63 -3.43 6.52
C TYR A 20 1.51 -3.96 7.65
N SER A 21 2.83 -3.82 7.50
CA SER A 21 3.80 -4.19 8.53
C SER A 21 5.01 -3.28 8.49
N SER A 22 5.60 -2.99 9.66
CA SER A 22 6.85 -2.22 9.76
C SER A 22 6.87 -0.91 8.98
N ALA A 23 5.76 -0.15 9.03
CA ALA A 23 5.57 1.11 8.29
C ALA A 23 5.66 0.96 6.74
N LYS A 24 5.20 -0.17 6.20
CA LYS A 24 5.16 -0.45 4.77
C LYS A 24 3.86 -1.16 4.41
N LEU A 25 3.38 -0.92 3.20
CA LEU A 25 2.29 -1.66 2.56
C LEU A 25 2.88 -2.59 1.49
N THR A 26 2.62 -3.89 1.59
CA THR A 26 3.09 -4.88 0.63
C THR A 26 1.90 -5.50 -0.10
N CYS A 27 1.88 -5.42 -1.42
CA CYS A 27 0.87 -6.12 -2.21
C CYS A 27 1.12 -7.63 -2.16
N THR A 28 0.08 -8.41 -1.84
CA THR A 28 0.18 -9.88 -1.79
C THR A 28 0.10 -10.54 -3.16
N ILE A 29 -0.14 -9.78 -4.24
CA ILE A 29 -0.24 -10.27 -5.62
C ILE A 29 1.05 -9.96 -6.39
N CYS A 30 1.34 -8.69 -6.69
CA CYS A 30 2.55 -8.31 -7.42
C CYS A 30 3.81 -8.17 -6.55
N GLY A 31 3.70 -8.18 -5.23
CA GLY A 31 4.83 -8.06 -4.30
C GLY A 31 5.44 -6.66 -4.17
N LYS A 32 4.85 -5.63 -4.80
CA LYS A 32 5.31 -4.24 -4.64
C LYS A 32 5.17 -3.77 -3.20
N VAL A 33 6.16 -3.00 -2.76
CA VAL A 33 6.27 -2.45 -1.41
C VAL A 33 6.21 -0.93 -1.49
N TYR A 34 5.28 -0.36 -0.73
CA TYR A 34 5.05 1.08 -0.64
C TYR A 34 5.40 1.55 0.78
N PRO A 35 6.35 2.48 0.96
CA PRO A 35 6.70 2.98 2.29
C PRO A 35 5.58 3.86 2.86
N VAL A 36 5.47 3.90 4.19
CA VAL A 36 4.56 4.78 4.91
C VAL A 36 5.40 5.74 5.76
N GLU A 37 5.36 7.03 5.42
CA GLU A 37 6.14 8.10 6.03
C GLU A 37 5.17 9.12 6.64
N ASP A 38 5.38 9.51 7.90
CA ASP A 38 4.45 10.38 8.65
C ASP A 38 2.99 9.90 8.66
N GLY A 39 2.78 8.58 8.53
CA GLY A 39 1.45 7.97 8.44
C GLY A 39 0.79 8.10 7.06
N ILE A 40 1.52 8.58 6.06
CA ILE A 40 1.08 8.75 4.67
C ILE A 40 1.75 7.67 3.79
N PRO A 41 0.99 6.81 3.11
CA PRO A 41 1.55 5.81 2.20
C PRO A 41 1.99 6.46 0.88
N ASN A 42 3.23 6.25 0.48
CA ASN A 42 3.73 6.66 -0.83
C ASN A 42 3.46 5.53 -1.85
N MET A 43 2.35 5.68 -2.58
CA MET A 43 1.90 4.76 -3.63
C MET A 43 2.02 5.37 -5.03
N LEU A 44 2.93 6.33 -5.22
CA LEU A 44 3.18 6.91 -6.53
C LEU A 44 3.76 5.84 -7.46
N VAL A 45 3.05 5.61 -8.55
CA VAL A 45 3.48 4.77 -9.67
C VAL A 45 3.80 5.70 -10.82
N GLU A 46 4.97 5.54 -11.45
CA GLU A 46 5.27 6.26 -12.68
C GLU A 46 4.37 5.68 -13.79
N PRO A 47 3.58 6.51 -14.48
CA PRO A 47 2.91 6.08 -15.70
C PRO A 47 3.97 5.93 -16.80
N ASP A 48 4.02 4.75 -17.44
CA ASP A 48 4.77 4.55 -18.69
C ASP A 48 4.32 5.50 -19.81
#